data_AF-A0A423WQF0-F1
#
_entry.id   AF-A0A423WQF0-F1
#
_cell.length_a   1.000
_cell.length_b   1.000
_cell.length_c   1.000
_cell.angle_alpha   90.00
_cell.angle_beta   90.00
_cell.angle_gamma   90.00
#
_symmetry.space_group_name_H-M   'P 1'
#
loop_
_entity.id
_entity.type
_entity.pdbx_description
1 polymer ?
#
loop_
_entity_poly.entity_id
_entity_poly.type
_entity_poly.pdbx_seq_one_letter_code
_entity_poly.pdbx_strand_id
1 'polypeptide(L)'
;MQFSLNTTLATVPFLTTTALAGTGINGSADFRGCFDKGEKWTDLGTSEQIHAALDSNACNVDTGAWKVGEVLDICICVEKTSHYSADNSFHFSWTITSVPDGQDTATLSHDVCVGFAEEIINKCPHGGVFDMQSGPSADGGDVVGAAVTADPQQGPDCGTEF
;
A
#
# COMPACT_ATOMS: atom_id res chain seq x y z
N MET A 1 -62.80 9.63 -9.37
CA MET A 1 -61.33 9.71 -9.57
C MET A 1 -60.72 9.62 -8.19
N GLN A 2 -60.03 8.53 -7.88
CA GLN A 2 -59.35 8.35 -6.60
C GLN A 2 -58.03 7.65 -6.91
N PHE A 3 -56.96 8.43 -6.92
CA PHE A 3 -55.59 7.93 -6.98
C PHE A 3 -55.20 7.44 -5.60
N SER A 4 -54.64 6.25 -5.48
CA SER A 4 -53.95 5.81 -4.27
C SER A 4 -52.72 5.03 -4.71
N LEU A 5 -51.58 5.53 -4.23
CA LEU A 5 -50.24 5.23 -4.70
C LEU A 5 -49.80 3.81 -4.38
N ASN A 6 -49.11 3.20 -5.36
CA ASN A 6 -48.25 2.04 -5.18
C ASN A 6 -47.16 2.35 -4.15
N THR A 7 -47.08 1.54 -3.09
CA THR A 7 -45.86 1.46 -2.27
C THR A 7 -45.10 0.22 -2.69
N THR A 8 -44.22 0.37 -3.66
CA THR A 8 -43.24 -0.66 -4.00
C THR A 8 -42.13 -0.58 -2.95
N LEU A 9 -42.00 -1.60 -2.11
CA LEU A 9 -40.86 -1.76 -1.20
C LEU A 9 -39.61 -1.94 -2.07
N ALA A 10 -38.78 -0.89 -2.19
CA ALA A 10 -37.46 -1.00 -2.77
C ALA A 10 -36.55 -1.66 -1.72
N THR A 11 -36.39 -2.98 -1.82
CA THR A 11 -35.31 -3.69 -1.15
C THR A 11 -33.99 -3.21 -1.74
N VAL A 12 -33.27 -2.39 -0.97
CA VAL A 12 -31.89 -2.02 -1.25
C VAL A 12 -31.05 -3.29 -1.20
N PRO A 13 -30.40 -3.72 -2.30
CA PRO A 13 -29.39 -4.75 -2.18
C PRO A 13 -28.21 -4.13 -1.44
N PHE A 14 -27.98 -4.58 -0.20
CA PHE A 14 -26.71 -4.37 0.47
C PHE A 14 -25.63 -5.00 -0.41
N LEU A 15 -24.82 -4.13 -1.02
CA LEU A 15 -23.55 -4.53 -1.61
C LEU A 15 -22.74 -5.18 -0.50
N THR A 16 -22.63 -6.51 -0.58
CA THR A 16 -21.66 -7.27 0.19
C THR A 16 -20.29 -6.80 -0.25
N THR A 17 -19.66 -5.96 0.56
CA THR A 17 -18.21 -5.74 0.51
C THR A 17 -17.57 -7.11 0.68
N THR A 18 -17.04 -7.64 -0.41
CA THR A 18 -16.05 -8.70 -0.36
C THR A 18 -14.87 -8.12 0.40
N ALA A 19 -14.79 -8.43 1.69
CA ALA A 19 -13.54 -8.32 2.43
C ALA A 19 -12.50 -9.07 1.61
N LEU A 20 -11.51 -8.34 1.10
CA LEU A 20 -10.30 -8.94 0.55
C LEU A 20 -9.79 -9.88 1.65
N ALA A 21 -9.81 -11.18 1.36
CA ALA A 21 -9.13 -12.17 2.17
C ALA A 21 -7.63 -11.91 1.97
N GLY A 22 -7.09 -10.98 2.77
CA GLY A 22 -5.66 -10.82 2.94
C GLY A 22 -5.13 -12.12 3.52
N THR A 23 -4.36 -12.82 2.70
CA THR A 23 -3.44 -13.89 3.07
C THR A 23 -2.70 -13.48 4.35
N GLY A 24 -2.64 -14.42 5.31
CA GLY A 24 -2.32 -14.15 6.70
C GLY A 24 -1.02 -13.37 6.92
N ILE A 25 -1.17 -12.10 7.26
CA ILE A 25 -0.13 -11.31 7.92
C ILE A 25 0.13 -11.97 9.28
N ASN A 26 1.30 -12.54 9.49
CA ASN A 26 1.66 -13.22 10.74
C ASN A 26 2.01 -12.23 11.90
N GLY A 27 1.54 -10.99 11.77
CA GLY A 27 1.61 -9.92 12.75
C GLY A 27 0.21 -9.39 13.02
N SER A 28 -0.16 -9.28 14.29
CA SER A 28 -1.28 -8.41 14.68
C SER A 28 -0.90 -7.00 14.27
N ALA A 29 -1.66 -6.38 13.36
CA ALA A 29 -1.56 -4.96 13.11
C ALA A 29 -2.34 -4.23 14.21
N ASP A 30 -1.77 -3.16 14.76
CA ASP A 30 -2.47 -2.27 15.67
C ASP A 30 -3.62 -1.54 14.94
N PHE A 31 -4.43 -0.78 15.69
CA PHE A 31 -5.55 -0.03 15.11
C PHE A 31 -5.12 1.05 14.09
N ARG A 32 -3.82 1.32 13.96
CA ARG A 32 -3.24 2.25 12.99
C ARG A 32 -2.68 1.54 11.77
N GLY A 33 -2.67 0.21 11.76
CA GLY A 33 -2.12 -0.61 10.68
C GLY A 33 -0.65 -0.99 10.87
N CYS A 34 0.01 -0.62 11.98
CA CYS A 34 1.41 -0.98 12.23
C CYS A 34 1.52 -2.40 12.81
N PHE A 35 2.49 -3.20 12.38
CA PHE A 35 2.72 -4.51 12.97
C PHE A 35 3.29 -4.41 14.40
N ASP A 36 2.75 -5.19 15.32
CA ASP A 36 3.12 -5.15 16.76
C ASP A 36 4.48 -5.79 17.08
N LYS A 37 5.01 -6.61 16.18
CA LYS A 37 6.22 -7.43 16.36
C LYS A 37 6.81 -7.78 15.00
N GLY A 38 8.09 -8.18 15.00
CA GLY A 38 8.79 -8.58 13.79
C GLY A 38 10.24 -8.18 13.72
N GLU A 39 10.86 -8.44 12.57
CA GLU A 39 12.01 -7.67 12.10
C GLU A 39 11.65 -6.18 12.03
N LYS A 40 12.66 -5.35 12.25
CA LYS A 40 12.54 -3.89 12.15
C LYS A 40 13.22 -3.40 10.90
N TRP A 41 12.81 -2.23 10.42
CA TRP A 41 13.55 -1.51 9.37
C TRP A 41 15.04 -1.39 9.68
N THR A 42 15.39 -1.11 10.94
CA THR A 42 16.79 -0.97 11.39
C THR A 42 17.60 -2.28 11.32
N ASP A 43 16.95 -3.43 11.22
CA ASP A 43 17.62 -4.72 11.08
C ASP A 43 18.06 -4.96 9.62
N LEU A 44 17.38 -4.32 8.66
CA LEU A 44 17.65 -4.41 7.21
C LEU A 44 18.76 -3.46 6.73
N GLY A 45 18.81 -2.24 7.25
CA GLY A 45 19.73 -1.19 6.80
C GLY A 45 19.53 0.14 7.51
N THR A 46 20.28 1.17 7.11
CA THR A 46 19.94 2.55 7.48
C THR A 46 18.70 3.02 6.71
N SER A 47 18.01 4.05 7.22
CA SER A 47 16.87 4.66 6.53
C SER A 47 17.23 5.10 5.11
N GLU A 48 18.42 5.64 4.88
CA GLU A 48 18.89 6.04 3.56
C GLU A 48 19.01 4.85 2.60
N GLN A 49 19.50 3.70 3.08
CA GLN A 49 19.63 2.50 2.26
C GLN A 49 18.25 1.93 1.88
N ILE A 50 17.31 1.93 2.83
CA ILE A 50 15.94 1.44 2.62
C ILE A 50 15.21 2.34 1.62
N HIS A 51 15.30 3.67 1.80
CA HIS A 51 14.65 4.62 0.89
C HIS A 51 15.28 4.56 -0.52
N ALA A 52 16.60 4.44 -0.63
CA ALA A 52 17.26 4.29 -1.92
C ALA A 52 16.86 2.98 -2.64
N ALA A 53 16.71 1.89 -1.89
CA ALA A 53 16.25 0.62 -2.44
C ALA A 53 14.79 0.70 -2.92
N LEU A 54 13.91 1.31 -2.13
CA LEU A 54 12.52 1.56 -2.52
C LEU A 54 12.45 2.40 -3.79
N ASP A 55 13.17 3.52 -3.81
CA ASP A 55 13.19 4.45 -4.92
C ASP A 55 13.62 3.76 -6.23
N SER A 56 14.74 3.04 -6.18
CA SER A 56 15.31 2.38 -7.34
C SER A 56 14.47 1.22 -7.89
N ASN A 57 13.66 0.55 -7.06
CA ASN A 57 12.95 -0.67 -7.45
C ASN A 57 11.45 -0.46 -7.69
N ALA A 58 10.80 0.44 -6.95
CA ALA A 58 9.37 0.71 -7.06
C ALA A 58 9.12 2.09 -7.65
N CYS A 59 9.55 3.15 -6.97
CA CYS A 59 9.07 4.50 -7.29
C CYS A 59 9.64 5.09 -8.59
N ASN A 60 10.85 4.72 -9.00
CA ASN A 60 11.43 5.18 -10.26
C ASN A 60 10.97 4.33 -11.47
N VAL A 61 10.40 3.15 -11.24
CA VAL A 61 10.07 2.18 -12.29
C VAL A 61 8.57 2.14 -12.58
N ASP A 62 7.74 2.14 -11.54
CA ASP A 62 6.31 1.80 -11.61
C ASP A 62 5.41 3.02 -11.34
N THR A 63 5.77 4.17 -11.90
CA THR A 63 4.95 5.39 -11.89
C THR A 63 4.22 5.58 -13.21
N GLY A 64 3.07 6.27 -13.17
CA GLY A 64 2.22 6.46 -14.35
C GLY A 64 0.74 6.30 -14.04
N ALA A 65 -0.04 5.91 -15.06
CA ALA A 65 -1.48 5.75 -14.93
C ALA A 65 -1.86 4.35 -14.44
N TRP A 66 -2.62 4.30 -13.35
CA TRP A 66 -3.08 3.07 -12.69
C TRP A 66 -4.61 3.04 -12.58
N LYS A 67 -5.20 1.85 -12.69
CA LYS A 67 -6.65 1.64 -12.49
C LYS A 67 -6.95 1.15 -11.09
N VAL A 68 -8.19 1.37 -10.64
CA VAL A 68 -8.70 0.74 -9.41
C VAL A 68 -8.53 -0.77 -9.49
N GLY A 69 -7.93 -1.35 -8.44
CA GLY A 69 -7.65 -2.78 -8.32
C GLY A 69 -6.35 -3.24 -8.98
N GLU A 70 -5.61 -2.38 -9.67
CA GLU A 70 -4.24 -2.72 -10.09
C GLU A 70 -3.30 -2.75 -8.88
N VAL A 71 -2.36 -3.70 -8.93
CA VAL A 71 -1.49 -4.06 -7.81
C VAL A 71 -0.04 -3.97 -8.25
N LEU A 72 0.78 -3.28 -7.46
CA LEU A 72 2.23 -3.47 -7.45
C LEU A 72 2.52 -4.40 -6.29
N ASP A 73 3.29 -5.45 -6.54
CA ASP A 73 3.72 -6.39 -5.54
C ASP A 73 5.18 -6.72 -5.82
N ILE A 74 6.08 -6.19 -4.98
CA ILE A 74 7.51 -6.26 -5.22
C ILE A 74 8.27 -6.61 -3.93
N CYS A 75 9.34 -7.37 -4.13
CA CYS A 75 10.32 -7.72 -3.12
C CYS A 75 11.59 -6.92 -3.39
N ILE A 76 12.06 -6.17 -2.40
CA ILE A 76 13.12 -5.16 -2.57
C ILE A 76 14.31 -5.51 -1.69
N CYS A 77 15.46 -5.75 -2.30
CA CYS A 77 16.72 -6.00 -1.60
C CYS A 77 17.46 -4.70 -1.27
N VAL A 78 17.85 -4.52 -0.02
CA VAL A 78 18.60 -3.34 0.48
C VAL A 78 20.10 -3.60 0.39
N GLU A 79 20.84 -2.90 -0.47
CA GLU A 79 22.30 -3.07 -0.57
C GLU A 79 23.01 -2.68 0.75
N LYS A 80 23.75 -3.63 1.34
CA LYS A 80 24.37 -3.50 2.67
C LYS A 80 25.82 -3.00 2.59
N THR A 81 26.21 -2.17 3.56
CA THR A 81 27.60 -1.71 3.74
C THR A 81 28.35 -2.46 4.85
N SER A 82 27.68 -2.99 5.89
CA SER A 82 28.12 -4.08 6.82
C SER A 82 27.18 -4.20 8.04
N HIS A 83 27.22 -5.33 8.78
CA HIS A 83 26.59 -5.57 10.11
C HIS A 83 25.07 -5.81 10.23
N TYR A 84 24.35 -6.06 9.15
CA TYR A 84 22.89 -6.30 9.19
C TYR A 84 22.52 -7.79 9.13
N SER A 85 21.23 -8.12 9.24
CA SER A 85 20.66 -9.48 9.15
C SER A 85 21.12 -10.28 7.91
N ALA A 86 20.94 -11.59 7.89
CA ALA A 86 21.27 -12.42 6.73
C ALA A 86 20.35 -12.13 5.53
N ASP A 87 19.08 -11.83 5.80
CA ASP A 87 18.10 -11.36 4.82
C ASP A 87 18.10 -9.83 4.79
N ASN A 88 18.23 -9.23 3.62
CA ASN A 88 18.24 -7.77 3.42
C ASN A 88 17.05 -7.28 2.61
N SER A 89 16.02 -8.11 2.45
CA SER A 89 14.88 -7.79 1.62
C SER A 89 13.67 -7.38 2.46
N PHE A 90 12.75 -6.65 1.82
CA PHE A 90 11.44 -6.34 2.38
C PHE A 90 10.38 -6.41 1.29
N HIS A 91 9.14 -6.63 1.70
CA HIS A 91 7.99 -6.62 0.82
C HIS A 91 7.40 -5.21 0.74
N PHE A 92 7.10 -4.78 -0.48
CA PHE A 92 6.34 -3.56 -0.74
C PHE A 92 5.23 -3.87 -1.72
N SER A 93 4.02 -3.51 -1.36
CA SER A 93 2.89 -3.60 -2.29
C SER A 93 1.98 -2.39 -2.18
N TRP A 94 1.32 -2.06 -3.28
CA TRP A 94 0.18 -1.16 -3.25
C TRP A 94 -0.97 -1.73 -4.05
N THR A 95 -2.17 -1.27 -3.75
CA THR A 95 -3.35 -1.50 -4.56
C THR A 95 -4.12 -0.20 -4.65
N ILE A 96 -4.43 0.26 -5.87
CA ILE A 96 -5.27 1.44 -6.04
C ILE A 96 -6.69 1.12 -5.60
N THR A 97 -7.18 1.85 -4.58
CA THR A 97 -8.51 1.67 -4.02
C THR A 97 -9.50 2.72 -4.52
N SER A 98 -9.02 3.88 -4.99
CA SER A 98 -9.86 4.89 -5.62
C SER A 98 -9.09 5.78 -6.58
N VAL A 99 -9.78 6.25 -7.62
CA VAL A 99 -9.30 7.25 -8.60
C VAL A 99 -10.20 8.49 -8.54
N PRO A 100 -9.79 9.63 -9.13
CA PRO A 100 -10.59 10.84 -9.16
C PRO A 100 -11.95 10.66 -9.83
N ASP A 101 -12.94 11.44 -9.38
CA ASP A 101 -14.28 11.41 -9.94
C ASP A 101 -14.27 11.69 -11.45
N GLY A 102 -14.89 10.80 -12.22
CA GLY A 102 -14.99 10.91 -13.67
C GLY A 102 -13.74 10.49 -14.44
N GLN A 103 -12.75 9.88 -13.77
CA GLN A 103 -11.58 9.27 -14.41
C GLN A 103 -11.60 7.74 -14.29
N ASP A 104 -11.01 7.07 -15.29
CA ASP A 104 -10.84 5.61 -15.28
C ASP A 104 -9.49 5.19 -14.65
N THR A 105 -8.57 6.15 -14.50
CA THR A 105 -7.20 5.95 -14.01
C THR A 105 -6.79 7.08 -13.09
N ALA A 106 -5.90 6.79 -12.14
CA ALA A 106 -5.15 7.76 -11.36
C ALA A 106 -3.69 7.80 -11.83
N THR A 107 -3.07 8.97 -11.82
CA THR A 107 -1.61 9.06 -12.04
C THR A 107 -0.89 9.04 -10.71
N LEU A 108 -0.08 8.01 -10.47
CA LEU A 108 0.85 7.97 -9.35
C LEU A 108 2.19 8.56 -9.80
N SER A 109 2.55 9.71 -9.20
CA SER A 109 3.88 10.28 -9.38
C SER A 109 4.90 9.59 -8.49
N HIS A 110 6.16 9.78 -8.85
CA HIS A 110 7.31 9.37 -8.05
C HIS A 110 7.22 9.87 -6.60
N ASP A 111 6.91 11.16 -6.40
CA ASP A 111 6.76 11.77 -5.08
C ASP A 111 5.64 11.13 -4.24
N VAL A 112 4.52 10.74 -4.87
CA VAL A 112 3.41 10.06 -4.16
C VAL A 112 3.85 8.67 -3.71
N CYS A 113 4.59 7.94 -4.55
CA CYS A 113 5.13 6.64 -4.20
C CYS A 113 6.09 6.73 -3.00
N VAL A 114 7.05 7.65 -3.06
CA VAL A 114 8.00 7.88 -1.97
C VAL A 114 7.26 8.28 -0.70
N GLY A 115 6.34 9.23 -0.78
CA GLY A 115 5.58 9.71 0.38
C GLY A 115 4.75 8.62 1.07
N PHE A 116 4.13 7.72 0.31
CA PHE A 116 3.39 6.60 0.90
C PHE A 116 4.29 5.62 1.64
N ALA A 117 5.41 5.23 1.05
CA ALA A 117 6.33 4.31 1.69
C ALA A 117 6.99 4.93 2.94
N GLU A 118 7.42 6.19 2.85
CA GLU A 118 8.03 6.91 3.97
C GLU A 118 7.07 7.02 5.16
N GLU A 119 5.78 7.20 4.91
CA GLU A 119 4.76 7.27 5.96
C GLU A 119 4.74 5.99 6.80
N ILE A 120 4.77 4.80 6.17
CA ILE A 120 4.78 3.52 6.90
C ILE A 120 6.13 3.31 7.59
N ILE A 121 7.25 3.53 6.88
CA ILE A 121 8.61 3.30 7.41
C ILE A 121 8.86 4.16 8.66
N ASN A 122 8.44 5.43 8.63
CA ASN A 122 8.67 6.35 9.74
C ASN A 122 7.73 6.11 10.92
N LYS A 123 6.49 5.66 10.68
CA LYS A 123 5.48 5.47 11.74
C LYS A 123 5.50 4.09 12.37
N CYS A 124 5.85 3.06 11.61
CA CYS A 124 5.76 1.68 12.02
C CYS A 124 7.14 1.02 12.03
N PRO A 125 7.77 0.84 13.21
CA PRO A 125 9.11 0.26 13.32
C PRO A 125 9.24 -1.14 12.70
N HIS A 126 8.13 -1.88 12.66
CA HIS A 126 8.04 -3.25 12.15
C HIS A 126 7.31 -3.33 10.80
N GLY A 127 7.07 -2.21 10.13
CA GLY A 127 6.21 -2.17 8.95
C GLY A 127 4.72 -2.15 9.27
N GLY A 128 3.89 -2.10 8.23
CA GLY A 128 2.44 -1.99 8.37
C GLY A 128 1.68 -1.96 7.06
N VAL A 129 0.36 -1.88 7.18
CA VAL A 129 -0.61 -1.77 6.08
C VAL A 129 -1.49 -0.55 6.32
N PHE A 130 -1.44 0.41 5.40
CA PHE A 130 -2.11 1.70 5.54
C PHE A 130 -3.00 1.96 4.33
N ASP A 131 -4.24 2.39 4.59
CA ASP A 131 -5.07 3.04 3.58
C ASP A 131 -4.65 4.52 3.50
N MET A 132 -4.07 4.90 2.38
CA MET A 132 -3.57 6.25 2.14
C MET A 132 -4.34 6.95 1.05
N GLN A 133 -4.40 8.28 1.17
CA GLN A 133 -4.90 9.15 0.12
C GLN A 133 -3.82 10.16 -0.23
N SER A 134 -3.47 10.25 -1.51
CA SER A 134 -2.74 11.41 -2.00
C SER A 134 -3.71 12.59 -2.01
N GLY A 135 -3.41 13.62 -1.22
CA GLY A 135 -4.14 14.88 -1.32
C GLY A 135 -3.71 15.65 -2.57
N PRO A 136 -4.49 16.65 -3.00
CA PRO A 136 -3.97 17.67 -3.89
C PRO A 136 -2.84 18.38 -3.16
N SER A 137 -1.60 17.99 -3.43
CA SER A 137 -0.45 18.84 -3.18
C SER A 137 -0.65 20.16 -3.93
N ALA A 138 0.10 21.19 -3.56
CA ALA A 138 -0.03 22.56 -4.06
C ALA A 138 0.02 22.72 -5.60
N ASP A 139 0.27 21.64 -6.33
CA ASP A 139 0.32 21.52 -7.79
C ASP A 139 -0.96 20.96 -8.43
N GLY A 140 -2.06 20.79 -7.67
CA GLY A 140 -3.36 20.40 -8.24
C GLY A 140 -3.45 18.92 -8.64
N GLY A 141 -2.68 18.06 -7.96
CA GLY A 141 -2.75 16.62 -8.13
C GLY A 141 -4.12 16.06 -7.75
N ASP A 142 -4.58 15.12 -8.55
CA ASP A 142 -5.80 14.37 -8.38
C ASP A 142 -5.76 13.46 -7.14
N VAL A 143 -6.90 13.30 -6.43
CA VAL A 143 -6.95 12.45 -5.22
C VAL A 143 -6.90 10.98 -5.61
N VAL A 144 -5.87 10.25 -5.14
CA VAL A 144 -5.68 8.82 -5.37
C VAL A 144 -5.72 8.11 -4.04
N GLY A 145 -6.54 7.06 -3.93
CA GLY A 145 -6.56 6.16 -2.78
C GLY A 145 -5.73 4.93 -3.07
N ALA A 146 -4.89 4.52 -2.12
CA ALA A 146 -4.10 3.31 -2.21
C ALA A 146 -4.07 2.59 -0.85
N ALA A 147 -4.26 1.27 -0.87
CA ALA A 147 -3.86 0.41 0.24
C ALA A 147 -2.40 0.04 0.03
N VAL A 148 -1.53 0.41 0.96
CA VAL A 148 -0.08 0.22 0.83
C VAL A 148 0.41 -0.66 1.96
N THR A 149 1.23 -1.66 1.62
CA THR A 149 1.92 -2.53 2.57
C THR A 149 3.41 -2.30 2.43
N ALA A 150 4.08 -2.10 3.56
CA ALA A 150 5.53 -2.14 3.63
C ALA A 150 5.91 -3.03 4.82
N ASP A 151 6.51 -4.18 4.53
CA ASP A 151 6.76 -5.23 5.52
C ASP A 151 8.24 -5.64 5.52
N PRO A 152 9.02 -5.24 6.54
CA PRO A 152 10.42 -5.63 6.69
C PRO A 152 10.60 -7.09 7.13
N GLN A 153 9.53 -7.80 7.44
CA GLN A 153 9.56 -9.19 7.92
C GLN A 153 9.31 -10.21 6.82
N GLN A 154 8.63 -9.80 5.75
CA GLN A 154 8.45 -10.58 4.53
C GLN A 154 9.68 -10.39 3.63
N GLY A 155 10.86 -10.67 4.19
CA GLY A 155 12.03 -11.02 3.39
C GLY A 155 12.02 -12.53 3.14
N PRO A 156 12.35 -12.94 1.91
CA PRO A 156 13.27 -14.07 1.79
C PRO A 156 14.22 -13.86 0.59
N ASP A 157 15.07 -14.82 0.23
CA ASP A 157 15.10 -15.16 -1.22
C ASP A 157 13.64 -15.12 -1.69
N CYS A 158 13.18 -14.16 -2.52
CA CYS A 158 11.76 -13.93 -2.85
C CYS A 158 11.11 -15.22 -3.43
N GLY A 159 10.74 -16.14 -2.55
CA GLY A 159 10.99 -17.56 -2.76
C GLY A 159 9.70 -18.32 -2.84
N THR A 160 9.37 -18.64 -4.08
CA THR A 160 8.41 -19.66 -4.52
C THR A 160 6.98 -19.50 -4.01
N GLU A 161 6.14 -19.11 -4.97
CA GLU A 161 4.67 -19.24 -5.00
C GLU A 161 3.89 -18.10 -4.29
N PHE A 162 3.41 -17.18 -5.13
CA PHE A 162 2.15 -16.47 -4.93
C PHE A 162 1.01 -17.28 -5.55
#